data_AF-A0A846CRH8-F1
#
_entry.id   AF-A0A846CRH8-F1
#
_cell.length_a   1.000
_cell.length_b   1.000
_cell.length_c   1.000
_cell.angle_alpha   90.00
_cell.angle_beta   90.00
_cell.angle_gamma   90.00
#
_symmetry.space_group_name_H-M   'P 1'
#
loop_
_entity.id
_entity.type
_entity.pdbx_description
1 polymer ?
#
loop_
_entity_poly.entity_id
_entity_poly.type
_entity_poly.pdbx_seq_one_letter_code
_entity_poly.pdbx_strand_id
1 'polypeptide(L)'
;MNNYTKLRPVIIPLDARIHQKASALAAEQSHPEIAKQVYLNILAVTAVSDLLKWLEFETNLEQTYSFDPFLTGLFNARDLIVENKQLFCVPILPGVREFYLVSDVAENFIGYVAVQFQHSLDKVEIWGFYPALAKDNLPEKISLEDLQPLDNLFEFLEKNKQEVLPQNGLVNLAN
;
A
#
# COMPACT_ATOMS: atom_id res chain seq x y z
N MET A 1 8.81 -31.08 4.85
CA MET A 1 7.69 -31.29 3.91
C MET A 1 6.93 -29.99 3.91
N ASN A 2 7.24 -29.09 2.96
CA ASN A 2 6.73 -27.73 2.99
C ASN A 2 5.32 -27.73 2.42
N ASN A 3 4.33 -27.46 3.27
CA ASN A 3 2.98 -27.18 2.81
C ASN A 3 3.00 -25.80 2.14
N TYR A 4 3.23 -25.79 0.82
CA TYR A 4 3.06 -24.59 0.00
C TYR A 4 1.56 -24.25 -0.03
N THR A 5 1.09 -23.45 0.93
CA THR A 5 -0.22 -22.83 0.81
C THR A 5 -0.13 -21.87 -0.37
N LYS A 6 -0.66 -22.31 -1.53
CA LYS A 6 -0.76 -21.48 -2.71
C LYS A 6 -1.49 -20.18 -2.35
N LEU A 7 -0.82 -19.04 -2.55
CA LEU A 7 -1.42 -17.73 -2.35
C LEU A 7 -2.72 -17.62 -3.16
N ARG A 8 -3.73 -17.04 -2.54
CA ARG A 8 -5.00 -16.71 -3.19
C ARG A 8 -5.12 -15.19 -3.19
N PRO A 9 -4.93 -14.53 -4.33
CA PRO A 9 -5.02 -13.08 -4.37
C PRO A 9 -6.46 -12.63 -4.07
N VAL A 10 -6.58 -11.47 -3.43
CA VAL A 10 -7.86 -10.80 -3.22
C VAL A 10 -8.14 -9.90 -4.42
N ILE A 11 -9.31 -10.01 -5.02
CA ILE A 11 -9.70 -9.22 -6.19
C ILE A 11 -10.43 -7.97 -5.75
N ILE A 12 -9.91 -6.80 -6.13
CA ILE A 12 -10.52 -5.50 -5.83
C ILE A 12 -10.92 -4.82 -7.15
N PRO A 13 -12.20 -4.44 -7.34
CA PRO A 13 -12.61 -3.68 -8.51
C PRO A 13 -12.05 -2.25 -8.45
N LEU A 14 -11.63 -1.74 -9.60
CA LEU A 14 -11.23 -0.35 -9.79
C LEU A 14 -12.43 0.43 -10.33
N ASP A 15 -13.21 1.01 -9.41
CA ASP A 15 -14.38 1.79 -9.79
C ASP A 15 -14.02 3.16 -10.39
N ALA A 16 -15.03 3.86 -10.91
CA ALA A 16 -14.85 5.17 -11.52
C ALA A 16 -14.25 6.22 -10.55
N ARG A 17 -14.54 6.15 -9.25
CA ARG A 17 -13.98 7.06 -8.25
C ARG A 17 -12.47 6.85 -8.13
N ILE A 18 -12.00 5.60 -8.11
CA ILE A 18 -10.57 5.29 -8.03
C ILE A 18 -9.84 5.80 -9.28
N HIS A 19 -10.41 5.55 -10.47
CA HIS A 19 -9.84 6.05 -11.72
C HIS A 19 -9.81 7.58 -11.80
N GLN A 20 -10.88 8.25 -11.39
CA GLN A 20 -10.94 9.72 -11.37
C GLN A 20 -9.86 10.31 -10.46
N LYS A 21 -9.66 9.73 -9.26
CA LYS A 21 -8.61 10.16 -8.33
C LYS A 21 -7.21 10.00 -8.93
N ALA A 22 -6.94 8.85 -9.54
CA ALA A 22 -5.67 8.59 -10.20
C ALA A 22 -5.43 9.53 -11.39
N SER A 23 -6.45 9.76 -12.22
CA SER A 23 -6.38 10.66 -13.37
C SER A 23 -6.09 12.11 -12.95
N ALA A 24 -6.70 12.59 -11.87
CA ALA A 24 -6.46 13.93 -11.37
C ALA A 24 -4.99 14.15 -11.00
N LEU A 25 -4.39 13.24 -10.23
CA LEU A 25 -2.98 13.35 -9.82
C LEU A 25 -2.00 13.13 -10.97
N ALA A 26 -2.33 12.24 -11.90
CA ALA A 26 -1.53 12.02 -13.10
C ALA A 26 -1.50 13.25 -14.02
N ALA A 27 -2.61 14.00 -14.09
CA ALA A 27 -2.72 15.21 -14.92
C ALA A 27 -1.82 16.37 -14.44
N GLU A 28 -1.41 16.35 -13.16
CA GLU A 28 -0.47 17.32 -12.59
C GLU A 28 0.99 17.07 -13.01
N GLN A 29 1.27 15.93 -13.68
CA GLN A 29 2.63 15.54 -14.06
C GLN A 29 2.98 16.02 -15.47
N SER A 30 4.10 16.74 -15.60
CA SER A 30 4.54 17.28 -16.90
C SER A 30 5.06 16.24 -17.89
N HIS A 31 5.47 15.05 -17.41
CA HIS A 31 6.05 14.00 -18.24
C HIS A 31 5.10 12.81 -18.36
N PRO A 32 4.76 12.35 -19.59
CA PRO A 32 3.80 11.26 -19.79
C PRO A 32 4.13 9.96 -19.06
N GLU A 33 5.42 9.61 -18.98
CA GLU A 33 5.85 8.39 -18.27
C GLU A 33 5.64 8.52 -16.75
N ILE A 34 5.92 9.69 -16.18
CA ILE A 34 5.66 9.97 -14.76
C ILE A 34 4.15 9.97 -14.49
N ALA A 35 3.35 10.60 -15.37
CA ALA A 35 1.89 10.60 -15.28
C ALA A 35 1.33 9.17 -15.23
N LYS A 36 1.81 8.29 -16.13
CA LYS A 36 1.41 6.88 -16.16
C LYS A 36 1.80 6.13 -14.89
N GLN A 37 3.00 6.39 -14.38
CA GLN A 37 3.47 5.78 -13.14
C GLN A 37 2.62 6.21 -11.93
N VAL A 38 2.40 7.53 -11.78
CA VAL A 38 1.54 8.09 -10.72
C VAL A 38 0.14 7.50 -10.82
N TYR A 39 -0.42 7.41 -12.03
CA TYR A 39 -1.73 6.80 -12.25
C TYR A 39 -1.81 5.38 -11.66
N LEU A 40 -0.88 4.50 -12.04
CA LEU A 40 -0.86 3.11 -11.55
C LEU A 40 -0.59 3.02 -10.05
N ASN A 41 0.29 3.87 -9.50
CA ASN A 41 0.54 3.92 -8.06
C ASN A 41 -0.73 4.26 -7.29
N ILE A 42 -1.48 5.29 -7.73
CA ILE A 42 -2.71 5.71 -7.05
C ILE A 42 -3.80 4.65 -7.13
N LEU A 43 -3.95 3.96 -8.26
CA LEU A 43 -4.86 2.82 -8.36
C LEU A 43 -4.49 1.73 -7.34
N ALA A 44 -3.20 1.38 -7.24
CA ALA A 44 -2.72 0.35 -6.32
C ALA A 44 -2.90 0.74 -4.84
N VAL A 45 -2.47 1.94 -4.46
CA VAL A 45 -2.60 2.46 -3.09
C VAL A 45 -4.08 2.55 -2.68
N THR A 46 -4.95 3.01 -3.57
CA THR A 46 -6.38 3.14 -3.26
C THR A 46 -7.05 1.76 -3.13
N ALA A 47 -6.71 0.79 -3.99
CA ALA A 47 -7.26 -0.56 -3.88
C ALA A 47 -6.85 -1.27 -2.58
N VAL A 48 -5.60 -1.11 -2.14
CA VAL A 48 -5.13 -1.65 -0.84
C VAL A 48 -5.80 -0.92 0.33
N SER A 49 -5.95 0.42 0.23
CA SER A 49 -6.67 1.21 1.24
C SER A 49 -8.13 0.76 1.38
N ASP A 50 -8.83 0.52 0.28
CA ASP A 50 -10.22 0.06 0.31
C ASP A 50 -10.34 -1.34 0.93
N LEU A 51 -9.44 -2.27 0.59
CA LEU A 51 -9.36 -3.59 1.24
C LEU A 51 -9.18 -3.46 2.76
N LEU A 52 -8.20 -2.66 3.20
CA LEU A 52 -7.89 -2.50 4.62
C LEU A 52 -9.04 -1.82 5.39
N LYS A 53 -9.72 -0.85 4.78
CA LYS A 53 -10.92 -0.22 5.36
C LYS A 53 -12.09 -1.20 5.50
N TRP A 54 -12.29 -2.09 4.53
CA TRP A 54 -13.31 -3.15 4.66
C TRP A 54 -13.02 -4.11 5.81
N LEU A 55 -11.75 -4.21 6.23
CA LEU A 55 -11.30 -4.97 7.38
C LEU A 55 -11.15 -4.11 8.65
N GLU A 56 -11.72 -2.91 8.67
CA GLU A 56 -11.76 -2.01 9.84
C GLU A 56 -10.36 -1.55 10.34
N PHE A 57 -9.38 -1.48 9.44
CA PHE A 57 -8.13 -0.77 9.68
C PHE A 57 -8.24 0.70 9.28
N GLU A 58 -7.71 1.58 10.12
CA GLU A 58 -7.60 3.00 9.80
C GLU A 58 -6.48 3.24 8.79
N THR A 59 -6.83 3.81 7.64
CA THR A 59 -5.84 4.20 6.63
C THR A 59 -5.88 5.71 6.40
N ASN A 60 -4.72 6.35 6.32
CA ASN A 60 -4.58 7.76 6.03
C ASN A 60 -3.95 7.96 4.65
N LEU A 61 -4.69 8.60 3.74
CA LEU A 61 -4.21 8.96 2.40
C LEU A 61 -3.61 10.37 2.36
N GLU A 62 -3.98 11.25 3.29
CA GLU A 62 -3.54 12.66 3.34
C GLU A 62 -2.13 12.81 3.94
N GLN A 63 -1.68 11.85 4.74
CA GLN A 63 -0.33 11.83 5.33
C GLN A 63 0.72 11.07 4.47
N THR A 64 0.42 10.82 3.20
CA THR A 64 1.31 10.07 2.30
C THR A 64 1.91 10.98 1.24
N TYR A 65 3.11 10.65 0.77
CA TYR A 65 3.68 11.32 -0.40
C TYR A 65 2.88 11.02 -1.68
N SER A 66 2.20 9.87 -1.71
CA SER A 66 1.38 9.41 -2.85
C SER A 66 0.31 10.41 -3.26
N PHE A 67 -0.31 11.13 -2.33
CA PHE A 67 -1.40 12.08 -2.62
C PHE A 67 -0.96 13.55 -2.64
N ASP A 68 0.34 13.83 -2.55
CA ASP A 68 0.90 15.15 -2.82
C ASP A 68 1.23 15.28 -4.32
N PRO A 69 0.62 16.22 -5.06
CA PRO A 69 0.81 16.35 -6.52
C PRO A 69 2.27 16.53 -6.96
N PHE A 70 3.11 17.14 -6.12
CA PHE A 70 4.51 17.41 -6.43
C PHE A 70 5.39 16.22 -6.04
N LEU A 71 5.20 15.69 -4.83
CA LEU A 71 6.04 14.61 -4.30
C LEU A 71 5.71 13.24 -4.92
N THR A 72 4.47 13.03 -5.37
CA THR A 72 4.03 11.75 -5.94
C THR A 72 4.83 11.33 -7.17
N GLY A 73 5.05 12.27 -8.10
CA GLY A 73 5.87 12.04 -9.29
C GLY A 73 7.36 11.96 -8.98
N LEU A 74 7.84 12.83 -8.08
CA LEU A 74 9.26 12.92 -7.73
C LEU A 74 9.77 11.65 -7.06
N PHE A 75 9.01 11.09 -6.12
CA PHE A 75 9.41 9.92 -5.37
C PHE A 75 8.85 8.60 -5.91
N ASN A 76 8.11 8.64 -7.03
CA ASN A 76 7.34 7.48 -7.49
C ASN A 76 6.51 6.90 -6.33
N ALA A 77 5.83 7.79 -5.61
CA ALA A 77 5.27 7.48 -4.30
C ALA A 77 4.14 6.45 -4.43
N ARG A 78 4.20 5.46 -3.54
CA ARG A 78 3.30 4.32 -3.47
C ARG A 78 3.03 3.91 -2.03
N ASP A 79 3.24 4.86 -1.13
CA ASP A 79 3.10 4.72 0.31
C ASP A 79 1.64 4.81 0.74
N LEU A 80 1.30 3.99 1.73
CA LEU A 80 0.03 3.99 2.42
C LEU A 80 0.31 3.98 3.92
N ILE A 81 -0.28 4.92 4.66
CA ILE A 81 -0.27 4.88 6.12
C ILE A 81 -1.49 4.09 6.60
N VAL A 82 -1.24 3.05 7.40
CA VAL A 82 -2.25 2.22 8.07
C VAL A 82 -1.86 2.04 9.54
N GLU A 83 -2.74 2.40 10.48
CA GLU A 83 -2.48 2.27 11.92
C GLU A 83 -1.11 2.87 12.34
N ASN A 84 -0.81 4.07 11.83
CA ASN A 84 0.45 4.81 11.99
C ASN A 84 1.72 4.13 11.41
N LYS A 85 1.56 3.11 10.56
CA LYS A 85 2.65 2.35 9.92
C LYS A 85 2.62 2.53 8.41
N GLN A 86 3.78 2.50 7.77
CA GLN A 86 3.90 2.72 6.33
C GLN A 86 4.01 1.39 5.57
N LEU A 87 3.19 1.23 4.54
CA LEU A 87 3.26 0.16 3.54
C LEU A 87 3.57 0.74 2.17
N PHE A 88 4.28 -0.02 1.33
CA PHE A 88 4.39 0.29 -0.10
C PHE A 88 3.48 -0.62 -0.92
N CYS A 89 2.53 -0.04 -1.63
CA CYS A 89 1.60 -0.74 -2.52
C CYS A 89 2.22 -0.81 -3.91
N VAL A 90 2.88 -1.92 -4.24
CA VAL A 90 3.68 -2.05 -5.46
C VAL A 90 2.78 -2.43 -6.65
N PRO A 91 2.63 -1.54 -7.66
CA PRO A 91 1.91 -1.88 -8.88
C PRO A 91 2.71 -2.88 -9.72
N ILE A 92 2.03 -3.93 -10.20
CA ILE A 92 2.61 -4.99 -11.04
C ILE A 92 1.78 -5.12 -12.31
N LEU A 93 2.43 -5.05 -13.47
CA LEU A 93 1.75 -5.16 -14.76
C LEU A 93 1.23 -6.59 -15.02
N PRO A 94 0.23 -6.75 -15.91
CA PRO A 94 -0.27 -8.07 -16.29
C PRO A 94 0.85 -9.00 -16.75
N GLY A 95 0.86 -10.23 -16.23
CA GLY A 95 1.84 -11.27 -16.60
C GLY A 95 3.22 -11.15 -15.93
N VAL A 96 3.52 -10.03 -15.29
CA VAL A 96 4.77 -9.86 -14.51
C VAL A 96 4.68 -10.64 -13.20
N ARG A 97 5.77 -11.33 -12.83
CA ARG A 97 5.83 -12.21 -11.65
C ARG A 97 6.83 -11.78 -10.59
N GLU A 98 7.58 -10.71 -10.83
CA GLU A 98 8.63 -10.23 -9.95
C GLU A 98 8.67 -8.70 -9.97
N PHE A 99 9.09 -8.09 -8.87
CA PHE A 99 9.16 -6.62 -8.75
C PHE A 99 10.31 -6.17 -7.87
N TYR A 100 10.71 -4.91 -8.06
CA TYR A 100 11.84 -4.29 -7.37
C TYR A 100 11.42 -3.67 -6.04
N LEU A 101 12.26 -3.89 -5.02
CA LEU A 101 12.14 -3.28 -3.70
C LEU A 101 12.98 -2.00 -3.63
N VAL A 102 12.64 -1.11 -2.69
CA VAL A 102 13.37 0.14 -2.45
C VAL A 102 13.83 0.13 -1.01
N SER A 103 15.14 0.22 -0.76
CA SER A 103 15.68 0.10 0.60
C SER A 103 15.63 1.38 1.43
N ASP A 104 15.44 2.55 0.79
CA ASP A 104 15.30 3.82 1.50
C ASP A 104 13.85 4.01 1.98
N VAL A 105 13.61 3.65 3.25
CA VAL A 105 12.27 3.54 3.83
C VAL A 105 12.21 4.16 5.22
N ALA A 106 11.03 4.64 5.60
CA ALA A 106 10.81 5.27 6.90
C ALA A 106 11.00 4.31 8.09
N GLU A 107 11.16 4.85 9.29
CA GLU A 107 11.28 4.05 10.52
C GLU A 107 10.05 3.16 10.76
N ASN A 108 8.86 3.70 10.54
CA ASN A 108 7.59 3.00 10.68
C ASN A 108 7.19 2.17 9.45
N PHE A 109 8.10 1.97 8.48
CA PHE A 109 7.87 1.10 7.33
C PHE A 109 7.82 -0.36 7.73
N ILE A 110 6.75 -1.05 7.34
CA ILE A 110 6.49 -2.44 7.75
C ILE A 110 6.54 -3.44 6.60
N GLY A 111 6.51 -2.98 5.34
CA GLY A 111 6.69 -3.86 4.19
C GLY A 111 5.92 -3.46 2.93
N TYR A 112 5.82 -4.42 2.02
CA TYR A 112 5.31 -4.24 0.67
C TYR A 112 4.06 -5.06 0.46
N VAL A 113 3.10 -4.52 -0.30
CA VAL A 113 1.93 -5.24 -0.79
C VAL A 113 1.98 -5.28 -2.31
N ALA A 114 1.93 -6.47 -2.89
CA ALA A 114 1.98 -6.65 -4.34
C ALA A 114 0.57 -6.54 -4.95
N VAL A 115 0.40 -5.61 -5.91
CA VAL A 115 -0.88 -5.32 -6.54
C VAL A 115 -0.77 -5.50 -8.05
N GLN A 116 -1.25 -6.64 -8.56
CA GLN A 116 -1.20 -6.94 -10.00
C GLN A 116 -2.45 -6.43 -10.72
N PHE A 117 -2.24 -5.69 -11.80
CA PHE A 117 -3.31 -5.21 -12.66
C PHE A 117 -3.74 -6.28 -13.66
N GLN A 118 -5.02 -6.24 -14.02
CA GLN A 118 -5.52 -6.94 -15.20
C GLN A 118 -5.45 -6.06 -16.45
N HIS A 119 -5.47 -6.69 -17.64
CA HIS A 119 -5.34 -5.97 -18.92
C HIS A 119 -6.41 -4.90 -19.15
N SER A 120 -7.63 -5.14 -18.67
CA SER A 120 -8.77 -4.20 -18.73
C SER A 120 -8.64 -3.02 -17.78
N LEU A 121 -7.74 -3.09 -16.80
CA LEU A 121 -7.55 -2.10 -15.75
C LEU A 121 -8.81 -1.82 -14.90
N ASP A 122 -9.79 -2.71 -14.91
CA ASP A 122 -11.06 -2.60 -14.17
C ASP A 122 -11.00 -3.27 -12.79
N LYS A 123 -9.93 -4.00 -12.50
CA LYS A 123 -9.67 -4.65 -11.22
C LYS A 123 -8.18 -4.98 -11.05
N VAL A 124 -7.82 -5.23 -9.80
CA VAL A 124 -6.50 -5.69 -9.38
C VAL A 124 -6.59 -6.97 -8.57
N GLU A 125 -5.50 -7.71 -8.57
CA GLU A 125 -5.23 -8.85 -7.70
C GLU A 125 -4.18 -8.44 -6.66
N ILE A 126 -4.58 -8.42 -5.39
CA ILE A 126 -3.68 -8.18 -4.26
C ILE A 126 -3.12 -9.54 -3.83
N TRP A 127 -1.85 -9.80 -4.12
CA TRP A 127 -1.25 -11.14 -4.04
C TRP A 127 -0.80 -11.54 -2.64
N GLY A 128 -0.22 -10.60 -1.90
CA GLY A 128 0.43 -10.92 -0.63
C GLY A 128 1.25 -9.79 -0.08
N PHE A 129 1.93 -10.09 1.02
CA PHE A 129 2.69 -9.16 1.83
C PHE A 129 4.16 -9.60 1.92
N TYR A 130 5.09 -8.67 1.77
CA TYR A 130 6.50 -8.90 2.04
C TYR A 130 6.94 -8.01 3.21
N PRO A 131 7.21 -8.59 4.40
CA PRO A 131 7.52 -7.79 5.58
C PRO A 131 8.94 -7.23 5.54
N ALA A 132 9.11 -5.99 6.01
CA ALA A 132 10.41 -5.32 6.11
C ALA A 132 11.19 -5.69 7.39
N LEU A 133 11.14 -6.96 7.82
CA LEU A 133 11.67 -7.41 9.12
C LEU A 133 13.21 -7.40 9.22
N ALA A 134 13.91 -7.24 8.11
CA ALA A 134 15.36 -7.05 8.08
C ALA A 134 15.69 -5.91 7.09
N LYS A 135 15.54 -4.66 7.54
CA LYS A 135 15.87 -3.46 6.74
C LYS A 135 17.27 -3.53 6.13
N ASP A 136 18.19 -4.24 6.77
CA ASP A 136 19.59 -4.37 6.37
C ASP A 136 19.86 -5.41 5.28
N ASN A 137 18.87 -6.23 4.86
CA ASN A 137 19.05 -7.28 3.84
C ASN A 137 17.80 -7.46 2.97
N LEU A 138 17.17 -6.37 2.51
CA LEU A 138 16.14 -6.47 1.50
C LEU A 138 16.75 -6.91 0.16
N PRO A 139 16.23 -7.97 -0.50
CA PRO A 139 16.67 -8.31 -1.84
C PRO A 139 16.27 -7.21 -2.83
N GLU A 140 17.05 -7.04 -3.90
CA GLU A 140 16.76 -6.05 -4.95
C GLU A 140 15.39 -6.32 -5.63
N LYS A 141 15.07 -7.60 -5.80
CA LYS A 141 13.87 -8.09 -6.48
C LYS A 141 13.27 -9.26 -5.73
N ILE A 142 11.94 -9.37 -5.73
CA ILE A 142 11.22 -10.53 -5.18
C ILE A 142 10.19 -11.08 -6.17
N SER A 143 9.93 -12.39 -6.09
CA SER A 143 8.86 -13.05 -6.82
C SER A 143 7.53 -12.95 -6.07
N LEU A 144 6.42 -12.99 -6.81
CA LEU A 144 5.08 -13.16 -6.23
C LEU A 144 4.98 -14.45 -5.40
N GLU A 145 5.80 -15.45 -5.69
CA GLU A 145 5.84 -16.73 -4.96
C GLU A 145 6.53 -16.60 -3.59
N ASP A 146 7.36 -15.58 -3.39
CA ASP A 146 8.07 -15.30 -2.14
C ASP A 146 7.23 -14.46 -1.15
N LEU A 147 6.03 -14.06 -1.56
CA LEU A 147 5.13 -13.27 -0.73
C LEU A 147 4.51 -14.13 0.37
N GLN A 148 4.32 -13.52 1.53
CA GLN A 148 3.51 -14.08 2.59
C GLN A 148 2.01 -13.87 2.29
N PRO A 149 1.13 -14.74 2.81
CA PRO A 149 -0.32 -14.51 2.76
C PRO A 149 -0.69 -13.14 3.35
N LEU A 150 -1.75 -12.53 2.81
CA LEU A 150 -2.25 -11.25 3.34
C LEU A 150 -2.68 -11.35 4.81
N ASP A 151 -3.08 -12.54 5.27
CA ASP A 151 -3.40 -12.79 6.67
C ASP A 151 -2.25 -12.42 7.60
N ASN A 152 -0.99 -12.58 7.17
CA ASN A 152 0.18 -12.16 7.96
C ASN A 152 0.23 -10.64 8.15
N LEU A 153 -0.16 -9.86 7.13
CA LEU A 153 -0.29 -8.40 7.26
C LEU A 153 -1.41 -8.06 8.23
N PHE A 154 -2.58 -8.68 8.08
CA PHE A 154 -3.74 -8.40 8.94
C PHE A 154 -3.45 -8.75 10.41
N GLU A 155 -2.88 -9.93 10.66
CA GLU A 155 -2.45 -10.32 12.00
C GLU A 155 -1.41 -9.35 12.58
N PHE A 156 -0.46 -8.88 11.75
CA PHE A 156 0.53 -7.91 12.18
C PHE A 156 -0.14 -6.58 12.56
N LEU A 157 -1.08 -6.09 11.76
CA LEU A 157 -1.80 -4.86 12.03
C LEU A 157 -2.67 -4.98 13.29
N GLU A 158 -3.41 -6.07 13.45
CA GLU A 158 -4.22 -6.35 14.65
C GLU A 158 -3.38 -6.40 15.93
N LYS A 159 -2.28 -7.17 15.92
CA LYS A 159 -1.38 -7.29 17.08
C LYS A 159 -0.74 -5.95 17.47
N ASN A 160 -0.64 -5.02 16.53
CA ASN A 160 0.01 -3.72 16.72
C ASN A 160 -0.97 -2.55 16.56
N LYS A 161 -2.27 -2.81 16.66
CA LYS A 161 -3.30 -1.79 16.75
C LYS A 161 -3.10 -1.11 18.10
N GLN A 162 -2.64 0.14 18.09
CA GLN A 162 -2.49 0.87 19.35
C GLN A 162 -3.90 1.14 19.88
N GLU A 163 -4.19 0.74 21.12
CA GLU A 163 -5.35 1.30 21.82
C GLU A 163 -5.13 2.81 21.90
N VAL A 164 -5.91 3.56 21.13
CA VAL A 164 -6.01 5.01 21.31
C VAL A 164 -6.58 5.21 22.71
N LEU A 165 -5.71 5.48 23.69
CA LEU A 165 -6.15 5.88 25.02
C LEU A 165 -7.09 7.08 24.85
N PRO A 166 -8.31 7.06 25.40
CA PRO A 166 -9.15 8.26 25.41
C PRO A 166 -8.38 9.36 26.12
N GLN A 167 -8.23 10.51 25.47
CA GLN A 167 -7.71 11.71 26.12
C GLN A 167 -8.71 12.12 27.22
N ASN A 168 -8.50 11.58 28.42
CA ASN A 168 -9.30 11.90 29.58
C ASN A 168 -9.18 13.40 29.90
N GLY A 169 -10.34 13.99 30.14
CA GLY A 169 -10.59 15.42 30.23
C GLY A 169 -9.65 16.18 31.15
N LEU A 170 -9.23 17.34 30.65
CA LEU A 170 -8.87 18.47 31.49
C LEU A 170 -10.14 18.93 32.23
N VAL A 171 -10.43 18.28 33.36
CA VAL A 171 -11.29 18.87 34.38
C VAL A 171 -10.48 20.00 35.01
N ASN A 172 -10.72 21.23 34.54
CA ASN A 172 -10.32 22.42 35.28
C ASN A 172 -11.09 22.44 36.61
N LEU A 173 -10.44 22.00 37.69
CA LEU A 173 -10.81 22.41 39.05
C LEU A 173 -9.88 23.56 39.43
N ALA A 174 -10.32 24.78 39.14
CA ALA A 174 -9.84 25.95 39.84
C ALA A 174 -10.78 26.20 41.03
N ASN A 175 -10.28 25.91 42.23
CA ASN A 175 -10.69 26.57 43.46
C ASN A 175 -9.79 27.80 43.67
#